data_AF-A0A0H3WW81-F1
#
_entry.id   AF-A0A0H3WW81-F1
#
_cell.length_a   1.000
_cell.length_b   1.000
_cell.length_c   1.000
_cell.angle_alpha   90.00
_cell.angle_beta   90.00
_cell.angle_gamma   90.00
#
_symmetry.space_group_name_H-M   'P 1'
#
loop_
_entity.id
_entity.type
_entity.pdbx_description
1 polymer ?
#
loop_
_entity_poly.entity_id
_entity_poly.type
_entity_poly.pdbx_seq_one_letter_code
_entity_poly.pdbx_strand_id
1 'polypeptide(L)'
;MNARAYTAAASSFTLTADRVVAATSLAGGIAYATSGFSKVINLTVSGAGGMDTGSAPALGYVAIYAIYNPTTTTWALLATNATSTAAPEVYAGANMPSGYTASCLVSVWGTTSTANQFRAGLQRGRHIAFPPATVLSSTTPQASYTALSISSAVPPNAIQVFGNANPQSSAASTLLVHIAGDGGGTDDNYIVATSSATGSVGNGSVWRALLSVAQTIYYSWTNTGGSPQFSMSVVGYIF
;
A
#
# COMPACT_ATOMS: atom_id res chain seq x y z
N MET A 1 5.89 -4.34 15.08
CA MET A 1 6.48 -5.51 14.39
C MET A 1 7.46 -5.01 13.34
N ASN A 2 8.62 -5.66 13.15
CA ASN A 2 9.63 -5.23 12.18
C ASN A 2 9.74 -6.18 10.98
N ALA A 3 8.60 -6.43 10.32
CA ALA A 3 8.54 -7.27 9.12
C ALA A 3 9.44 -6.72 8.00
N ARG A 4 10.10 -7.62 7.29
CA ARG A 4 11.05 -7.33 6.21
C ARG A 4 10.80 -8.31 5.08
N ALA A 5 10.53 -7.78 3.90
CA ALA A 5 10.39 -8.57 2.68
C ALA A 5 10.89 -7.76 1.49
N TYR A 6 11.31 -8.47 0.45
CA TYR A 6 11.64 -7.93 -0.86
C TYR A 6 11.26 -8.99 -1.87
N THR A 7 10.63 -8.56 -2.97
CA THR A 7 10.37 -9.45 -4.09
C THR A 7 10.37 -8.66 -5.38
N ALA A 8 10.89 -9.27 -6.45
CA ALA A 8 10.49 -8.91 -7.80
C ALA A 8 9.03 -9.35 -8.03
N ALA A 9 8.51 -9.16 -9.24
CA ALA A 9 7.22 -9.75 -9.59
C ALA A 9 7.36 -11.29 -9.55
N ALA A 10 6.74 -11.94 -8.58
CA ALA A 10 6.93 -13.37 -8.30
C ALA A 10 5.70 -13.97 -7.62
N SER A 11 5.54 -15.29 -7.72
CA SER A 11 4.45 -15.99 -7.03
C SER A 11 4.72 -16.26 -5.55
N SER A 12 5.97 -16.15 -5.12
CA SER A 12 6.37 -16.41 -3.75
C SER A 12 7.54 -15.52 -3.32
N PHE A 13 7.63 -15.27 -2.01
CA PHE A 13 8.78 -14.66 -1.38
C PHE A 13 8.89 -15.06 0.09
N THR A 14 10.03 -14.76 0.71
CA THR A 14 10.25 -14.98 2.15
C THR A 14 9.99 -13.69 2.91
N LEU A 15 9.10 -13.74 3.90
CA LEU A 15 8.89 -12.67 4.88
C LEU A 15 9.67 -13.01 6.15
N THR A 16 10.45 -12.03 6.62
CA THR A 16 11.25 -12.15 7.84
C THR A 16 10.84 -11.11 8.87
N ALA A 17 11.03 -11.39 10.15
CA ALA A 17 10.89 -10.44 11.23
C ALA A 17 11.74 -10.88 12.43
N ASP A 18 12.31 -9.93 13.16
CA ASP A 18 13.12 -10.27 14.34
C ASP A 18 12.21 -10.81 15.46
N ARG A 19 10.96 -10.31 15.54
CA ARG A 19 9.93 -10.82 16.45
C ARG A 19 8.53 -10.71 15.85
N VAL A 20 7.73 -11.75 16.08
CA VAL A 20 6.29 -11.82 15.75
C VAL A 20 5.50 -12.09 17.02
N VAL A 21 4.34 -11.46 17.15
CA VAL A 21 3.37 -11.73 18.22
C VAL A 21 2.01 -11.91 17.58
N ALA A 22 1.46 -13.13 17.66
CA ALA A 22 0.14 -13.48 17.17
C ALA A 22 -0.81 -13.69 18.34
N ALA A 23 -2.08 -13.31 18.17
CA ALA A 23 -3.09 -13.48 19.21
C ALA A 23 -4.32 -14.22 18.67
N THR A 24 -5.04 -14.91 19.56
CA THR A 24 -6.31 -15.56 19.22
C THR A 24 -7.45 -14.54 19.01
N SER A 25 -7.34 -13.36 19.62
CA SER A 25 -8.27 -12.24 19.46
C SER A 25 -7.58 -10.92 19.83
N LEU A 26 -8.12 -9.79 19.35
CA LEU A 26 -7.58 -8.46 19.65
C LEU A 26 -7.71 -8.09 21.13
N ALA A 27 -8.83 -8.47 21.75
CA ALA A 27 -9.09 -8.26 23.18
C ALA A 27 -9.35 -9.60 23.87
N GLY A 28 -8.76 -9.78 25.06
CA GLY A 28 -8.96 -10.97 25.91
C GLY A 28 -8.34 -12.27 25.38
N GLY A 29 -7.55 -12.21 24.31
CA GLY A 29 -6.96 -13.37 23.66
C GLY A 29 -5.62 -13.80 24.28
N ILE A 30 -5.20 -15.02 23.94
CA ILE A 30 -3.86 -15.53 24.26
C ILE A 30 -2.90 -15.07 23.17
N ALA A 31 -1.77 -14.48 23.58
CA ALA A 31 -0.71 -14.07 22.68
C ALA A 31 0.45 -15.07 22.68
N TYR A 32 0.95 -15.37 21.49
CA TYR A 32 2.11 -16.22 21.25
C TYR A 32 3.19 -15.41 20.54
N ALA A 33 4.43 -15.55 20.98
CA ALA A 33 5.55 -14.82 20.42
C ALA A 33 6.64 -15.77 19.92
N THR A 34 7.31 -15.37 18.83
CA THR A 34 8.51 -16.03 18.35
C THR A 34 9.54 -15.01 17.92
N SER A 35 10.81 -15.39 17.98
CA SER A 35 11.94 -14.62 17.46
C SER A 35 12.52 -15.28 16.22
N GLY A 36 13.19 -14.51 15.36
CA GLY A 36 13.82 -15.03 14.14
C GLY A 36 12.81 -15.63 13.15
N PHE A 37 11.64 -14.99 13.00
CA PHE A 37 10.62 -15.46 12.08
C PHE A 37 11.11 -15.35 10.64
N SER A 38 11.04 -16.46 9.91
CA SER A 38 11.36 -16.54 8.48
C SER A 38 10.45 -17.58 7.85
N LYS A 39 9.52 -17.13 7.01
CA LYS A 39 8.51 -17.99 6.39
C LYS A 39 8.28 -17.59 4.94
N VAL A 40 8.08 -18.59 4.09
CA VAL A 40 7.72 -18.41 2.69
C VAL A 40 6.20 -18.30 2.57
N ILE A 41 5.74 -17.39 1.70
CA ILE A 41 4.38 -17.33 1.22
C ILE A 41 4.38 -17.59 -0.29
N ASN A 42 3.46 -18.42 -0.78
CA ASN A 42 3.29 -18.74 -2.19
C ASN A 42 1.81 -18.66 -2.60
N LEU A 43 1.48 -17.76 -3.54
CA LEU A 43 0.10 -17.54 -3.98
C LEU A 43 -0.45 -18.67 -4.88
N THR A 44 0.38 -19.62 -5.32
CA THR A 44 -0.08 -20.76 -6.14
C THR A 44 -0.61 -21.93 -5.31
N VAL A 45 -0.55 -21.86 -3.98
CA VAL A 45 -1.04 -22.92 -3.08
C VAL A 45 -2.06 -22.35 -2.11
N SER A 46 -2.91 -23.23 -1.56
CA SER A 46 -3.88 -22.87 -0.52
C SER A 46 -3.51 -23.52 0.82
N GLY A 47 -3.89 -22.87 1.92
CA GLY A 47 -3.57 -23.28 3.28
C GLY A 47 -2.31 -22.61 3.83
N ALA A 48 -1.69 -23.24 4.83
CA ALA A 48 -0.50 -22.72 5.49
C ALA A 48 0.65 -22.53 4.48
N GLY A 49 1.14 -21.31 4.35
CA GLY A 49 2.15 -20.91 3.36
C GLY A 49 1.56 -20.40 2.03
N GLY A 50 0.24 -20.26 1.90
CA GLY A 50 -0.39 -19.72 0.69
C GLY A 50 -1.70 -18.97 0.96
N MET A 51 -2.63 -19.01 0.01
CA MET A 51 -3.95 -18.40 0.11
C MET A 51 -4.85 -19.16 1.09
N ASP A 52 -5.68 -18.47 1.86
CA ASP A 52 -6.65 -19.09 2.77
C ASP A 52 -7.72 -19.86 2.00
N THR A 53 -8.15 -19.31 0.87
CA THR A 53 -9.04 -19.95 -0.09
C THR A 53 -8.85 -19.34 -1.48
N GLY A 54 -9.30 -20.06 -2.51
CA GLY A 54 -9.30 -19.59 -3.89
C GLY A 54 -7.91 -19.20 -4.43
N SER A 55 -7.92 -18.34 -5.45
CA SER A 55 -6.72 -17.77 -6.06
C SER A 55 -6.51 -16.34 -5.60
N ALA A 56 -5.27 -15.86 -5.64
CA ALA A 56 -4.98 -14.47 -5.36
C ALA A 56 -5.65 -13.55 -6.41
N PRO A 57 -6.17 -12.37 -6.02
CA PRO A 57 -6.81 -11.45 -6.95
C PRO A 57 -5.81 -10.97 -8.02
N ALA A 58 -6.26 -10.77 -9.26
CA ALA A 58 -5.50 -10.03 -10.25
C ALA A 58 -5.72 -8.51 -10.04
N LEU A 59 -4.66 -7.72 -10.12
CA LEU A 59 -4.67 -6.26 -9.87
C LEU A 59 -5.39 -5.88 -8.57
N GLY A 60 -5.08 -6.59 -7.48
CA GLY A 60 -5.70 -6.38 -6.18
C GLY A 60 -4.69 -6.42 -5.05
N TYR A 61 -5.14 -6.85 -3.87
CA TYR A 61 -4.32 -6.91 -2.67
C TYR A 61 -4.58 -8.19 -1.88
N VAL A 62 -3.54 -8.68 -1.24
CA VAL A 62 -3.63 -9.78 -0.27
C VAL A 62 -3.13 -9.30 1.09
N ALA A 63 -3.91 -9.53 2.14
CA ALA A 63 -3.44 -9.42 3.50
C ALA A 63 -2.72 -10.71 3.88
N ILE A 64 -1.53 -10.60 4.44
CA ILE A 64 -0.68 -11.71 4.83
C ILE A 64 -0.59 -11.70 6.35
N TYR A 65 -0.95 -12.82 6.95
CA TYR A 65 -0.92 -13.05 8.38
C TYR A 65 0.19 -14.03 8.73
N ALA A 66 0.88 -13.81 9.84
CA ALA A 66 1.59 -14.89 10.51
C ALA A 66 0.61 -15.63 11.40
N ILE A 67 0.51 -16.94 11.21
CA ILE A 67 -0.40 -17.82 11.93
C ILE A 67 0.39 -18.79 12.82
N TYR A 68 -0.16 -19.10 13.98
CA TYR A 68 0.44 -19.99 14.96
C TYR A 68 -0.48 -21.15 15.35
N ASN A 69 0.09 -22.35 15.39
CA ASN A 69 -0.54 -23.57 15.89
C ASN A 69 0.03 -23.89 17.28
N PRO A 70 -0.76 -23.75 18.36
CA PRO A 70 -0.29 -24.01 19.72
C PRO A 70 -0.05 -25.48 20.03
N THR A 71 -0.69 -26.41 19.29
CA THR A 71 -0.55 -27.85 19.49
C THR A 71 0.80 -28.36 18.98
N THR A 72 1.22 -27.89 17.80
CA THR A 72 2.47 -28.31 17.16
C THR A 72 3.60 -27.30 17.36
N THR A 73 3.32 -26.14 17.97
CA THR A 73 4.24 -25.01 18.13
C THR A 73 4.78 -24.45 16.80
N THR A 74 4.02 -24.63 15.71
CA THR A 74 4.46 -24.24 14.36
C THR A 74 3.93 -22.89 13.93
N TRP A 75 4.79 -22.12 13.27
CA TRP A 75 4.46 -20.87 12.60
C TRP A 75 4.40 -21.04 11.08
N ALA A 76 3.45 -20.37 10.44
CA ALA A 76 3.31 -20.26 8.99
C ALA A 76 2.80 -18.86 8.59
N LEU A 77 2.69 -18.62 7.28
CA LEU A 77 1.98 -17.46 6.73
C LEU A 77 0.64 -17.89 6.15
N LEU A 78 -0.31 -16.98 6.06
CA LEU A 78 -1.60 -17.17 5.41
C LEU A 78 -1.99 -15.87 4.69
N ALA A 79 -2.24 -15.94 3.39
CA ALA A 79 -2.72 -14.81 2.60
C ALA A 79 -4.24 -14.88 2.44
N THR A 80 -4.92 -13.74 2.43
CA THR A 80 -6.35 -13.64 2.12
C THR A 80 -6.59 -12.42 1.24
N ASN A 81 -7.62 -12.48 0.38
CA ASN A 81 -7.95 -11.35 -0.48
C ASN A 81 -8.40 -10.15 0.36
N ALA A 82 -7.74 -9.00 0.17
CA ALA A 82 -8.00 -7.74 0.87
C ALA A 82 -8.25 -6.59 -0.12
N THR A 83 -8.76 -6.90 -1.31
CA THR A 83 -8.93 -5.90 -2.39
C THR A 83 -10.06 -4.93 -2.09
N SER A 84 -11.17 -5.41 -1.53
CA SER A 84 -12.39 -4.63 -1.33
C SER A 84 -12.61 -4.14 0.10
N THR A 85 -11.94 -4.74 1.08
CA THR A 85 -12.12 -4.44 2.50
C THR A 85 -10.78 -4.41 3.23
N ALA A 86 -10.67 -3.52 4.21
CA ALA A 86 -9.49 -3.48 5.07
C ALA A 86 -9.42 -4.75 5.91
N ALA A 87 -8.28 -5.42 5.84
CA ALA A 87 -8.01 -6.62 6.61
C ALA A 87 -7.75 -6.28 8.09
N PRO A 88 -8.35 -6.99 9.06
CA PRO A 88 -8.12 -6.76 10.48
C PRO A 88 -6.71 -7.16 10.95
N GLU A 89 -6.32 -6.75 12.15
CA GLU A 89 -5.02 -7.13 12.76
C GLU A 89 -4.94 -8.61 13.14
N VAL A 90 -6.07 -9.24 13.45
CA VAL A 90 -6.20 -10.68 13.69
C VAL A 90 -7.11 -11.24 12.60
N TYR A 91 -6.69 -12.31 11.94
CA TYR A 91 -7.44 -12.96 10.88
C TYR A 91 -8.85 -13.32 11.35
N ALA A 92 -9.85 -12.76 10.66
CA ALA A 92 -11.27 -12.94 10.96
C ALA A 92 -11.99 -13.87 9.96
N GLY A 93 -11.27 -14.44 9.00
CA GLY A 93 -11.84 -15.36 8.02
C GLY A 93 -12.13 -16.74 8.60
N ALA A 94 -12.88 -17.54 7.86
CA ALA A 94 -13.29 -18.88 8.28
C ALA A 94 -12.33 -20.00 7.84
N ASN A 95 -11.30 -19.69 7.04
CA ASN A 95 -10.44 -20.67 6.38
C ASN A 95 -9.06 -20.78 7.04
N MET A 96 -8.98 -20.58 8.36
CA MET A 96 -7.72 -20.79 9.09
C MET A 96 -7.33 -22.28 9.00
N PRO A 97 -6.08 -22.63 8.60
CA PRO A 97 -5.67 -24.02 8.50
C PRO A 97 -5.81 -24.76 9.84
N SER A 98 -6.13 -26.06 9.78
CA SER A 98 -6.40 -26.86 10.98
C SER A 98 -5.27 -26.78 12.02
N GLY A 99 -5.67 -26.56 13.27
CA GLY A 99 -4.78 -26.43 14.42
C GLY A 99 -4.13 -25.06 14.59
N TYR A 100 -4.16 -24.18 13.57
CA TYR A 100 -3.79 -22.78 13.74
C TYR A 100 -4.96 -22.03 14.39
N THR A 101 -4.66 -21.23 15.42
CA THR A 101 -5.70 -20.55 16.21
C THR A 101 -5.36 -19.11 16.58
N ALA A 102 -4.11 -18.69 16.37
CA ALA A 102 -3.66 -17.32 16.60
C ALA A 102 -3.08 -16.73 15.32
N SER A 103 -3.26 -15.43 15.13
CA SER A 103 -2.72 -14.72 13.97
C SER A 103 -2.31 -13.27 14.28
N CYS A 104 -1.50 -12.70 13.40
CA CYS A 104 -1.27 -11.25 13.34
C CYS A 104 -1.05 -10.82 11.90
N LEU A 105 -1.54 -9.64 11.53
CA LEU A 105 -1.31 -9.04 10.23
C LEU A 105 0.16 -8.63 10.11
N VAL A 106 0.85 -9.13 9.09
CA VAL A 106 2.27 -8.86 8.88
C VAL A 106 2.55 -8.09 7.60
N SER A 107 1.64 -8.13 6.64
CA SER A 107 1.72 -7.38 5.38
C SER A 107 0.35 -7.20 4.76
N VAL A 108 0.16 -6.16 3.96
CA VAL A 108 -0.89 -6.10 2.94
C VAL A 108 -0.16 -5.81 1.63
N TRP A 109 -0.12 -6.74 0.69
CA TRP A 109 0.75 -6.67 -0.48
C TRP A 109 -0.07 -6.66 -1.77
N GLY A 110 0.34 -5.85 -2.75
CA GLY A 110 -0.35 -5.74 -4.04
C GLY A 110 -0.06 -6.93 -4.97
N THR A 111 -1.01 -7.31 -5.81
CA THR A 111 -0.83 -8.31 -6.86
C THR A 111 -0.74 -7.67 -8.24
N THR A 112 -0.23 -8.41 -9.22
CA THR A 112 -0.15 -7.95 -10.61
C THR A 112 -1.39 -8.38 -11.42
N SER A 113 -1.46 -8.01 -12.69
CA SER A 113 -2.45 -8.55 -13.63
C SER A 113 -2.23 -10.03 -13.95
N THR A 114 -1.02 -10.55 -13.71
CA THR A 114 -0.74 -11.99 -13.80
C THR A 114 -1.26 -12.69 -12.54
N ALA A 115 -2.07 -13.73 -12.72
CA ALA A 115 -2.65 -14.50 -11.64
C ALA A 115 -1.57 -15.04 -10.68
N ASN A 116 -1.88 -15.05 -9.39
CA ASN A 116 -1.00 -15.59 -8.33
C ASN A 116 0.40 -14.99 -8.30
N GLN A 117 0.55 -13.71 -8.68
CA GLN A 117 1.83 -13.02 -8.68
C GLN A 117 1.76 -11.75 -7.82
N PHE A 118 2.65 -11.68 -6.83
CA PHE A 118 2.92 -10.48 -6.06
C PHE A 118 3.53 -9.41 -6.95
N ARG A 119 3.16 -8.16 -6.70
CA ARG A 119 3.82 -7.00 -7.28
C ARG A 119 5.23 -6.86 -6.73
N ALA A 120 6.16 -6.40 -7.58
CA ALA A 120 7.50 -6.05 -7.15
C ALA A 120 7.46 -4.95 -6.07
N GLY A 121 8.25 -5.13 -5.01
CA GLY A 121 8.29 -4.17 -3.91
C GLY A 121 9.19 -4.61 -2.76
N LEU A 122 9.26 -3.73 -1.77
CA LEU A 122 9.99 -3.94 -0.52
C LEU A 122 9.13 -3.53 0.65
N GLN A 123 9.34 -4.20 1.78
CA GLN A 123 8.68 -3.89 3.04
C GLN A 123 9.69 -3.71 4.17
N ARG A 124 9.43 -2.71 5.01
CA ARG A 124 10.10 -2.47 6.29
C ARG A 124 9.06 -2.07 7.32
N GLY A 125 8.84 -2.90 8.34
CA GLY A 125 7.75 -2.74 9.29
C GLY A 125 6.41 -2.74 8.55
N ARG A 126 5.66 -1.64 8.68
CA ARG A 126 4.39 -1.42 7.97
C ARG A 126 4.53 -0.54 6.73
N HIS A 127 5.75 -0.12 6.35
CA HIS A 127 6.00 0.58 5.10
C HIS A 127 6.19 -0.39 3.96
N ILE A 128 5.47 -0.18 2.86
CA ILE A 128 5.68 -0.87 1.58
C ILE A 128 6.03 0.18 0.52
N ALA A 129 7.07 -0.10 -0.27
CA ALA A 129 7.44 0.70 -1.42
C ALA A 129 7.51 -0.18 -2.68
N PHE A 130 7.22 0.42 -3.82
CA PHE A 130 7.08 -0.26 -5.11
C PHE A 130 7.39 0.69 -6.28
N PRO A 131 7.60 0.18 -7.51
CA PRO A 131 7.78 1.03 -8.69
C PRO A 131 6.60 2.01 -8.90
N PRO A 132 6.82 3.28 -9.28
CA PRO A 132 5.76 4.28 -9.34
C PRO A 132 4.50 3.83 -10.07
N ALA A 133 3.33 4.01 -9.44
CA ALA A 133 2.03 3.79 -10.03
C ALA A 133 1.33 5.13 -10.26
N THR A 134 1.11 5.50 -11.52
CA THR A 134 0.41 6.74 -11.87
C THR A 134 -1.06 6.66 -11.43
N VAL A 135 -1.50 7.66 -10.67
CA VAL A 135 -2.87 7.79 -10.16
C VAL A 135 -3.60 9.01 -10.73
N LEU A 136 -2.88 9.97 -11.31
CA LEU A 136 -3.44 11.13 -11.98
C LEU A 136 -2.62 11.50 -13.20
N SER A 137 -3.31 11.86 -14.28
CA SER A 137 -2.78 12.56 -15.45
C SER A 137 -3.83 13.56 -15.91
N SER A 138 -3.56 14.85 -15.78
CA SER A 138 -4.54 15.91 -16.05
C SER A 138 -3.89 17.12 -16.71
N THR A 139 -4.65 17.80 -17.57
CA THR A 139 -4.31 19.11 -18.13
C THR A 139 -5.25 20.21 -17.64
N THR A 140 -6.12 19.89 -16.66
CA THR A 140 -7.15 20.80 -16.16
C THR A 140 -6.85 21.15 -14.70
N PRO A 141 -6.45 22.40 -14.41
CA PRO A 141 -6.29 22.92 -13.06
C PRO A 141 -7.53 22.69 -12.19
N GLN A 142 -7.31 22.43 -10.90
CA GLN A 142 -8.38 22.31 -9.91
C GLN A 142 -8.16 23.40 -8.86
N ALA A 143 -9.05 24.39 -8.81
CA ALA A 143 -8.89 25.55 -7.93
C ALA A 143 -9.15 25.25 -6.44
N SER A 144 -9.78 24.11 -6.14
CA SER A 144 -10.10 23.65 -4.79
C SER A 144 -9.80 22.16 -4.65
N TYR A 145 -9.68 21.71 -3.39
CA TYR A 145 -9.43 20.30 -3.08
C TYR A 145 -10.50 19.41 -3.70
N THR A 146 -10.06 18.55 -4.63
CA THR A 146 -10.88 17.59 -5.34
C THR A 146 -10.44 16.19 -4.91
N ALA A 147 -11.42 15.34 -4.57
CA ALA A 147 -11.16 13.96 -4.21
C ALA A 147 -10.60 13.18 -5.39
N LEU A 148 -9.58 12.36 -5.13
CA LEU A 148 -8.96 11.47 -6.09
C LEU A 148 -8.85 10.07 -5.49
N SER A 149 -9.49 9.10 -6.15
CA SER A 149 -9.29 7.69 -5.81
C SER A 149 -7.90 7.23 -6.23
N ILE A 150 -7.22 6.55 -5.32
CA ILE A 150 -5.89 5.96 -5.51
C ILE A 150 -5.91 4.44 -5.28
N SER A 151 -7.09 3.82 -5.37
CA SER A 151 -7.29 2.38 -5.12
C SER A 151 -6.48 1.46 -6.05
N SER A 152 -6.11 1.97 -7.24
CA SER A 152 -5.23 1.28 -8.19
C SER A 152 -3.79 1.11 -7.69
N ALA A 153 -3.37 1.86 -6.67
CA ALA A 153 -2.00 1.88 -6.18
C ALA A 153 -1.83 1.47 -4.71
N VAL A 154 -2.87 1.61 -3.88
CA VAL A 154 -2.81 1.29 -2.43
C VAL A 154 -3.98 0.44 -1.96
N PRO A 155 -3.81 -0.43 -0.94
CA PRO A 155 -4.89 -1.23 -0.38
C PRO A 155 -5.85 -0.41 0.50
N PRO A 156 -7.05 -0.92 0.82
CA PRO A 156 -7.94 -0.32 1.81
C PRO A 156 -7.33 -0.17 3.21
N ASN A 157 -6.32 -0.97 3.55
CA ASN A 157 -5.57 -0.88 4.81
C ASN A 157 -4.62 0.33 4.90
N ALA A 158 -4.35 1.03 3.79
CA ALA A 158 -3.41 2.14 3.82
C ALA A 158 -3.91 3.28 4.72
N ILE A 159 -3.05 3.74 5.63
CA ILE A 159 -3.30 4.88 6.53
C ILE A 159 -2.47 6.12 6.16
N GLN A 160 -1.41 5.92 5.38
CA GLN A 160 -0.58 6.97 4.84
C GLN A 160 -0.04 6.52 3.49
N VAL A 161 0.10 7.45 2.55
CA VAL A 161 0.61 7.18 1.19
C VAL A 161 1.67 8.20 0.84
N PHE A 162 2.59 7.83 -0.04
CA PHE A 162 3.63 8.75 -0.49
C PHE A 162 3.99 8.51 -1.96
N GLY A 163 4.45 9.57 -2.62
CA GLY A 163 4.53 9.58 -4.07
C GLY A 163 5.31 10.75 -4.63
N ASN A 164 5.18 10.94 -5.94
CA ASN A 164 5.73 12.06 -6.67
C ASN A 164 4.63 12.83 -7.39
N ALA A 165 4.80 14.15 -7.47
CA ALA A 165 3.98 15.07 -8.22
C ALA A 165 4.86 15.80 -9.23
N ASN A 166 4.43 15.84 -10.49
CA ASN A 166 5.18 16.43 -11.60
C ASN A 166 4.29 17.43 -12.35
N PRO A 167 4.07 18.64 -11.80
CA PRO A 167 3.40 19.72 -12.50
C PRO A 167 4.34 20.34 -13.54
N GLN A 168 3.82 20.61 -14.74
CA GLN A 168 4.55 21.16 -15.88
C GLN A 168 3.68 22.15 -16.66
N SER A 169 4.31 23.04 -17.43
CA SER A 169 3.60 23.92 -18.37
C SER A 169 4.38 24.11 -19.67
N SER A 170 3.66 24.36 -20.77
CA SER A 170 4.24 24.66 -22.08
C SER A 170 4.84 26.06 -22.23
N ALA A 171 4.76 26.91 -21.20
CA ALA A 171 5.40 28.24 -21.19
C ALA A 171 5.92 28.61 -19.81
N ALA A 172 6.55 29.78 -19.71
CA ALA A 172 6.98 30.34 -18.44
C ALA A 172 5.80 30.45 -17.46
N SER A 173 5.90 29.80 -16.31
CA SER A 173 4.78 29.72 -15.38
C SER A 173 5.18 29.34 -13.96
N THR A 174 4.34 29.72 -13.00
CA THR A 174 4.33 29.19 -11.65
C THR A 174 3.20 28.18 -11.53
N LEU A 175 3.52 26.99 -11.01
CA LEU A 175 2.56 25.94 -10.71
C LEU A 175 2.55 25.73 -9.20
N LEU A 176 1.36 25.76 -8.61
CA LEU A 176 1.14 25.46 -7.21
C LEU A 176 0.34 24.17 -7.15
N VAL A 177 0.79 23.21 -6.36
CA VAL A 177 0.10 21.94 -6.14
C VAL A 177 -0.08 21.75 -4.64
N HIS A 178 -1.28 21.34 -4.25
CA HIS A 178 -1.64 20.96 -2.90
C HIS A 178 -2.08 19.51 -2.92
N ILE A 179 -1.62 18.72 -1.95
CA ILE A 179 -1.99 17.31 -1.81
C ILE A 179 -2.21 17.05 -0.33
N ALA A 180 -3.44 16.68 0.02
CA ALA A 180 -3.88 16.54 1.40
C ALA A 180 -4.60 15.21 1.63
N GLY A 181 -4.73 14.88 2.91
CA GLY A 181 -5.41 13.69 3.39
C GLY A 181 -6.93 13.77 3.42
N ASP A 182 -7.47 14.98 3.37
CA ASP A 182 -8.90 15.28 3.43
C ASP A 182 -9.27 16.49 2.55
N GLY A 183 -10.58 16.73 2.39
CA GLY A 183 -11.09 17.86 1.60
C GLY A 183 -10.94 19.23 2.25
N GLY A 184 -10.52 19.29 3.52
CA GLY A 184 -10.25 20.53 4.25
C GLY A 184 -8.79 21.00 4.14
N GLY A 185 -7.90 20.18 3.58
CA GLY A 185 -6.47 20.49 3.46
C GLY A 185 -5.65 20.13 4.70
N THR A 186 -6.11 19.22 5.57
CA THR A 186 -5.27 18.72 6.66
C THR A 186 -4.12 17.89 6.10
N ASP A 187 -2.92 18.05 6.66
CA ASP A 187 -1.68 17.41 6.16
C ASP A 187 -1.35 17.83 4.72
N ASP A 188 -1.59 19.10 4.37
CA ASP A 188 -1.30 19.64 3.04
C ASP A 188 0.20 19.64 2.72
N ASN A 189 0.53 19.00 1.60
CA ASN A 189 1.82 19.03 0.96
C ASN A 189 1.81 20.11 -0.13
N TYR A 190 2.24 21.31 0.25
CA TYR A 190 2.36 22.44 -0.66
C TYR A 190 3.64 22.36 -1.50
N ILE A 191 3.46 22.25 -2.82
CA ILE A 191 4.53 22.14 -3.81
C ILE A 191 4.48 23.35 -4.73
N VAL A 192 5.63 24.02 -4.88
CA VAL A 192 5.82 25.12 -5.84
C VAL A 192 6.79 24.67 -6.91
N ALA A 193 6.36 24.74 -8.16
CA ALA A 193 7.22 24.51 -9.32
C ALA A 193 7.21 25.74 -10.24
N THR A 194 8.35 26.00 -10.86
CA THR A 194 8.45 27.02 -11.91
C THR A 194 8.87 26.35 -13.21
N SER A 195 8.21 26.73 -14.30
CA SER A 195 8.64 26.40 -15.65
C SER A 195 9.28 27.65 -16.24
N SER A 196 10.52 27.56 -16.71
CA SER A 196 11.25 28.68 -17.32
C SER A 196 11.10 28.77 -18.84
N ALA A 197 10.65 27.69 -19.50
CA ALA A 197 10.42 27.60 -20.94
C ALA A 197 9.53 26.37 -21.28
N THR A 198 9.06 26.27 -22.53
CA THR A 198 8.29 25.12 -23.04
C THR A 198 9.00 23.80 -22.76
N GLY A 199 8.35 22.90 -22.01
CA GLY A 199 8.90 21.58 -21.68
C GLY A 199 9.90 21.55 -20.53
N SER A 200 10.05 22.65 -19.77
CA SER A 200 10.81 22.60 -18.51
C SER A 200 10.08 21.74 -17.49
N VAL A 201 10.72 20.66 -17.06
CA VAL A 201 10.19 19.72 -16.07
C VAL A 201 10.11 20.43 -14.72
N GLY A 202 8.90 20.69 -14.23
CA GLY A 202 8.73 21.05 -12.83
C GLY A 202 9.26 19.90 -11.97
N ASN A 203 10.18 20.23 -11.08
CA ASN A 203 10.91 19.35 -10.18
C ASN A 203 9.99 18.22 -9.64
N GLY A 204 10.36 16.95 -9.84
CA GLY A 204 9.62 15.81 -9.29
C GLY A 204 9.57 15.94 -7.78
N SER A 205 8.43 16.36 -7.26
CA SER A 205 8.28 16.74 -5.86
C SER A 205 7.67 15.59 -5.09
N VAL A 206 8.32 15.21 -4.00
CA VAL A 206 7.81 14.15 -3.12
C VAL A 206 6.67 14.69 -2.27
N TRP A 207 5.67 13.85 -2.02
CA TRP A 207 4.55 14.17 -1.15
C TRP A 207 4.18 12.97 -0.29
N ARG A 208 3.52 13.24 0.84
CA ARG A 208 3.03 12.20 1.75
C ARG A 208 1.76 12.67 2.45
N ALA A 209 0.69 11.89 2.35
CA ALA A 209 -0.61 12.25 2.92
C ALA A 209 -1.12 11.14 3.85
N LEU A 210 -1.53 11.51 5.06
CA LEU A 210 -2.36 10.68 5.95
C LEU A 210 -3.76 10.53 5.37
N LEU A 211 -4.32 9.33 5.35
CA LEU A 211 -5.63 9.09 4.74
C LEU A 211 -6.75 9.24 5.76
N SER A 212 -7.68 10.18 5.52
CA SER A 212 -8.94 10.28 6.28
C SER A 212 -10.02 9.35 5.75
N VAL A 213 -9.96 9.03 4.45
CA VAL A 213 -10.85 8.09 3.76
C VAL A 213 -9.98 7.07 3.04
N ALA A 214 -10.32 5.79 3.16
CA ALA A 214 -9.56 4.70 2.54
C ALA A 214 -9.36 4.96 1.04
N GLN A 215 -8.12 4.78 0.57
CA GLN A 215 -7.74 4.89 -0.83
C GLN A 215 -8.12 6.22 -1.50
N THR A 216 -8.24 7.31 -0.74
CA THR A 216 -8.62 8.63 -1.28
C THR A 216 -7.67 9.71 -0.77
N ILE A 217 -7.12 10.50 -1.69
CA ILE A 217 -6.42 11.75 -1.39
C ILE A 217 -7.19 12.92 -1.99
N TYR A 218 -6.81 14.14 -1.62
CA TYR A 218 -7.40 15.35 -2.14
C TYR A 218 -6.32 16.22 -2.74
N TYR A 219 -6.57 16.78 -3.91
CA TYR A 219 -5.59 17.63 -4.59
C TYR A 219 -6.22 18.91 -5.13
N SER A 220 -5.43 19.96 -5.17
CA SER A 220 -5.72 21.16 -5.96
C SER A 220 -4.44 21.60 -6.66
N TRP A 221 -4.58 22.28 -7.79
CA TRP A 221 -3.42 22.82 -8.48
C TRP A 221 -3.77 23.98 -9.40
N THR A 222 -2.83 24.89 -9.55
CA THR A 222 -2.93 26.09 -10.38
C THR A 222 -1.75 26.22 -11.32
N ASN A 223 -1.95 27.01 -12.38
CA ASN A 223 -0.93 27.31 -13.37
C ASN A 223 -1.14 28.75 -13.87
N THR A 224 -0.08 29.57 -13.89
CA THR A 224 -0.19 31.01 -14.22
C THR A 224 0.01 31.34 -15.70
N GLY A 225 0.37 30.38 -16.54
CA GLY A 225 0.67 30.62 -17.95
C GLY A 225 1.00 29.34 -18.71
N GLY A 226 0.84 29.38 -20.03
CA GLY A 226 1.00 28.23 -20.91
C GLY A 226 -0.14 27.21 -20.77
N SER A 227 0.10 26.01 -21.30
CA SER A 227 -0.81 24.86 -21.21
C SER A 227 -0.30 23.93 -20.09
N PRO A 228 -1.11 23.70 -19.04
CA PRO A 228 -0.67 22.92 -17.90
C PRO A 228 -0.72 21.41 -18.15
N GLN A 229 0.19 20.67 -17.51
CA GLN A 229 0.20 19.21 -17.43
C GLN A 229 0.55 18.82 -16.00
N PHE A 230 -0.19 17.87 -15.43
CA PHE A 230 0.07 17.36 -14.10
C PHE A 230 -0.05 15.84 -14.08
N SER A 231 1.03 15.20 -13.64
CA SER A 231 1.01 13.77 -13.33
C SER A 231 1.35 13.53 -11.87
N MET A 232 0.65 12.58 -11.26
CA MET A 232 0.89 12.14 -9.90
C MET A 232 1.04 10.62 -9.88
N SER A 233 2.05 10.15 -9.16
CA SER A 233 2.26 8.73 -8.91
C SER A 233 2.40 8.44 -7.42
N VAL A 234 1.94 7.27 -7.00
CA VAL A 234 2.21 6.71 -5.68
C VAL A 234 3.40 5.76 -5.80
N VAL A 235 4.28 5.76 -4.80
CA VAL A 235 5.46 4.86 -4.74
C VAL A 235 5.45 3.97 -3.50
N GLY A 236 4.48 4.16 -2.60
CA GLY A 236 4.33 3.32 -1.43
C GLY A 236 3.23 3.78 -0.46
N TYR A 237 3.04 2.99 0.59
CA TYR A 237 2.08 3.25 1.65
C TYR A 237 2.54 2.69 3.00
N ILE A 238 1.86 3.15 4.05
CA ILE A 238 1.88 2.60 5.40
C ILE A 238 0.49 2.02 5.70
N PHE A 239 0.43 0.90 6.41
CA PHE A 239 -0.81 0.22 6.82
C PHE A 239 -0.79 -0.23 8.29
#